data_AF-A0A9P6RY09-F1
#
_entry.id   AF-A0A9P6RY09-F1
#
_cell.length_a   1.000
_cell.length_b   1.000
_cell.length_c   1.000
_cell.angle_alpha   90.00
_cell.angle_beta   90.00
_cell.angle_gamma   90.00
#
_symmetry.space_group_name_H-M   'P 1'
#
loop_
_entity.id
_entity.type
_entity.pdbx_description
1 polymer ?
#
loop_
_entity_poly.entity_id
_entity_poly.type
_entity_poly.pdbx_seq_one_letter_code
_entity_poly.pdbx_strand_id
1 'polypeptide(L)'
;MHAKGEDVTTQMLNDNVVAWLNLSSIINSDGKVIPAGINDKFKKCLEAPNYTVFSNTTSAQRWNDDRLSDADFQPIVPLEPPHNSMHLAVGGFDLPGLGNVDQVAGANGDMGENDTAAFAIFFFHHCFIDFMFWTWQVEHDQRDSLAIIQGYPGTNSVDSQGPTPGVAGGTWLTLDSPLDPFKSLNDPTRAITSNEVVNIVNLGYTYIHSTPLENFPSQPGPILVVDDIDRSTHSGSFVNSVWAKSKNGEEILVGTEAVLSRWHVSGCQNCQNHLEVWAHIPMERWSKEQAENMEFEVRLQTRKPIRGIGGADGPRQGVKKPTIRLCTAHL
;
A
#
# COMPACT_ATOMS: atom_id res chain seq x y z
N MET A 1 8.29 8.17 25.50
CA MET A 1 7.00 7.44 25.52
C MET A 1 6.63 6.96 26.91
N HIS A 2 7.38 6.08 27.56
CA HIS A 2 7.05 5.59 28.92
C HIS A 2 6.84 6.71 29.97
N ALA A 3 7.55 7.83 29.85
CA ALA A 3 7.38 8.99 30.74
C ALA A 3 6.08 9.81 30.52
N LYS A 4 5.34 9.60 29.41
CA LYS A 4 4.09 10.31 29.10
C LYS A 4 2.84 9.64 29.70
N GLY A 5 2.96 8.39 30.17
CA GLY A 5 1.84 7.59 30.67
C GLY A 5 1.05 6.90 29.54
N GLU A 6 0.43 5.77 29.87
CA GLU A 6 -0.27 4.89 28.93
C GLU A 6 -1.39 5.62 28.18
N ASP A 7 -2.27 6.32 28.90
CA ASP A 7 -3.43 7.02 28.32
C ASP A 7 -3.04 8.01 27.22
N VAL A 8 -1.99 8.79 27.46
CA VAL A 8 -1.48 9.77 26.50
C VAL A 8 -0.91 9.05 25.27
N THR A 9 -0.15 7.99 25.46
CA THR A 9 0.43 7.23 24.34
C THR A 9 -0.61 6.48 23.52
N THR A 10 -1.68 5.99 24.17
CA THR A 10 -2.82 5.34 23.51
C THR A 10 -3.62 6.36 22.71
N GLN A 11 -3.90 7.53 23.28
CA GLN A 11 -4.58 8.60 22.54
C GLN A 11 -3.78 9.01 21.30
N MET A 12 -2.46 9.13 21.45
CA MET A 12 -1.56 9.47 20.35
C MET A 12 -1.62 8.44 19.20
N LEU A 13 -1.55 7.14 19.53
CA LEU A 13 -1.70 6.08 18.55
C LEU A 13 -3.08 6.12 17.87
N ASN A 14 -4.15 6.28 18.65
CA ASN A 14 -5.51 6.35 18.12
C ASN A 14 -5.69 7.53 17.16
N ASP A 15 -5.17 8.71 17.53
CA ASP A 15 -5.23 9.90 16.68
C ASP A 15 -4.46 9.67 15.38
N ASN A 16 -3.29 9.03 15.42
CA ASN A 16 -2.54 8.68 14.22
C ASN A 16 -3.31 7.68 13.34
N VAL A 17 -3.88 6.63 13.92
CA VAL A 17 -4.67 5.64 13.17
C VAL A 17 -5.91 6.30 12.54
N VAL A 18 -6.63 7.14 13.29
CA VAL A 18 -7.78 7.91 12.79
C VAL A 18 -7.35 8.87 11.68
N ALA A 19 -6.18 9.50 11.81
CA ALA A 19 -5.58 10.32 10.77
C ALA A 19 -5.29 9.51 9.52
N TRP A 20 -4.62 8.37 9.59
CA TRP A 20 -4.36 7.54 8.42
C TRP A 20 -5.64 6.98 7.76
N LEU A 21 -6.66 6.66 8.55
CA LEU A 21 -7.94 6.18 8.05
C LEU A 21 -8.76 7.28 7.36
N ASN A 22 -8.73 8.52 7.88
CA ASN A 22 -9.68 9.59 7.50
C ASN A 22 -9.02 10.86 6.91
N LEU A 23 -7.80 11.20 7.31
CA LEU A 23 -7.00 12.31 6.76
C LEU A 23 -6.26 11.84 5.52
N SER A 24 -6.45 12.63 4.46
CA SER A 24 -6.44 12.27 3.03
C SER A 24 -7.76 12.72 2.40
N SER A 25 -8.76 13.05 3.21
CA SER A 25 -9.93 13.66 2.67
C SER A 25 -9.69 15.12 2.24
N ILE A 26 -9.86 15.43 0.96
CA ILE A 26 -9.79 16.80 0.42
C ILE A 26 -11.17 17.44 0.48
N ILE A 27 -11.28 18.71 0.85
CA ILE A 27 -12.54 19.44 0.66
C ILE A 27 -12.53 19.95 -0.78
N ASN A 28 -13.44 19.46 -1.62
CA ASN A 28 -13.54 19.91 -3.01
C ASN A 28 -14.06 21.35 -3.11
N SER A 29 -14.10 21.91 -4.32
CA SER A 29 -14.61 23.27 -4.59
C SER A 29 -16.05 23.52 -4.12
N ASP A 30 -16.81 22.46 -3.81
CA ASP A 30 -18.20 22.52 -3.32
C ASP A 30 -18.28 22.32 -1.80
N GLY A 31 -17.16 22.28 -1.08
CA GLY A 31 -17.14 22.05 0.36
C GLY A 31 -17.29 20.57 0.78
N LYS A 32 -17.24 19.62 -0.16
CA LYS A 32 -17.42 18.20 0.10
C LYS A 32 -16.08 17.53 0.39
N VAL A 33 -16.02 16.84 1.53
CA VAL A 33 -14.94 15.94 1.93
C VAL A 33 -14.88 14.76 0.93
N ILE A 34 -13.87 14.72 0.07
CA ILE A 34 -13.53 13.64 -0.85
C ILE A 34 -12.49 12.79 -0.13
N PRO A 35 -12.80 11.57 0.28
CA PRO A 35 -11.87 10.75 1.01
C PRO A 35 -10.78 10.24 0.03
N ALA A 36 -9.50 10.33 0.41
CA ALA A 36 -8.36 9.73 -0.30
C ALA A 36 -7.58 8.76 0.61
N GLY A 37 -8.29 8.16 1.57
CA GLY A 37 -7.72 7.52 2.76
C GLY A 37 -7.56 6.03 2.63
N ILE A 38 -6.93 5.43 3.66
CA ILE A 38 -6.83 3.96 3.76
C ILE A 38 -8.23 3.33 3.66
N ASN A 39 -9.25 3.97 4.24
CA ASN A 39 -10.63 3.48 4.16
C ASN A 39 -11.11 3.33 2.70
N ASP A 40 -10.88 4.34 1.86
CA ASP A 40 -11.27 4.24 0.45
C ASP A 40 -10.43 3.26 -0.32
N LYS A 41 -9.14 3.12 0.02
CA LYS A 41 -8.30 2.06 -0.56
C LYS A 41 -8.85 0.67 -0.24
N PHE A 42 -9.34 0.44 0.99
CA PHE A 42 -10.04 -0.82 1.34
C PHE A 42 -11.35 -1.00 0.57
N LYS A 43 -12.12 0.06 0.31
CA LYS A 43 -13.33 -0.04 -0.52
C LYS A 43 -13.01 -0.33 -1.98
N LYS A 44 -12.08 0.44 -2.55
CA LYS A 44 -11.67 0.31 -3.96
C LYS A 44 -11.00 -1.02 -4.26
N CYS A 45 -10.32 -1.63 -3.29
CA CYS A 45 -9.76 -2.96 -3.52
C CYS A 45 -10.81 -4.03 -3.72
N LEU A 46 -12.01 -3.87 -3.13
CA LEU A 46 -13.13 -4.76 -3.40
C LEU A 46 -13.58 -4.70 -4.87
N GLU A 47 -13.26 -3.66 -5.63
CA GLU A 47 -13.63 -3.51 -7.04
C GLU A 47 -12.61 -4.15 -8.01
N ALA A 48 -11.52 -4.74 -7.50
CA ALA A 48 -10.48 -5.32 -8.34
C ALA A 48 -11.03 -6.48 -9.19
N PRO A 49 -10.84 -6.48 -10.52
CA PRO A 49 -11.61 -7.35 -11.42
C PRO A 49 -11.19 -8.82 -11.40
N ASN A 50 -10.04 -9.15 -10.80
CA ASN A 50 -9.55 -10.52 -10.70
C ASN A 50 -8.54 -10.65 -9.55
N TYR A 51 -8.33 -11.88 -9.09
CA TYR A 51 -7.48 -12.18 -7.95
C TYR A 51 -6.03 -11.73 -8.15
N THR A 52 -5.50 -11.82 -9.37
CA THR A 52 -4.09 -11.47 -9.63
C THR A 52 -3.83 -10.01 -9.25
N VAL A 53 -4.66 -9.09 -9.73
CA VAL A 53 -4.50 -7.64 -9.46
C VAL A 53 -5.10 -7.19 -8.14
N PHE A 54 -6.00 -7.97 -7.55
CA PHE A 54 -6.46 -7.78 -6.17
C PHE A 54 -5.36 -8.08 -5.13
N SER A 55 -4.59 -9.14 -5.37
CA SER A 55 -3.75 -9.77 -4.34
C SER A 55 -2.50 -8.97 -3.95
N ASN A 56 -1.87 -8.27 -4.90
CA ASN A 56 -0.56 -7.66 -4.66
C ASN A 56 -0.32 -6.40 -5.51
N THR A 57 0.56 -5.56 -4.98
CA THR A 57 1.04 -4.29 -5.55
C THR A 57 1.67 -4.45 -6.93
N THR A 58 2.53 -5.45 -7.14
CA THR A 58 3.26 -5.64 -8.40
C THR A 58 2.34 -5.96 -9.58
N SER A 59 1.36 -6.84 -9.36
CA SER A 59 0.33 -7.15 -10.36
C SER A 59 -0.54 -5.94 -10.68
N ALA A 60 -1.02 -5.23 -9.65
CA ALA A 60 -1.85 -4.05 -9.84
C ALA A 60 -1.13 -2.93 -10.59
N GLN A 61 0.13 -2.68 -10.25
CA GLN A 61 0.98 -1.70 -10.90
C GLN A 61 1.04 -1.99 -12.40
N ARG A 62 1.42 -3.22 -12.77
CA ARG A 62 1.47 -3.62 -14.17
C ARG A 62 0.13 -3.43 -14.87
N TRP A 63 -0.96 -3.82 -14.24
CA TRP A 63 -2.30 -3.70 -14.79
C TRP A 63 -2.68 -2.25 -15.07
N ASN A 64 -2.34 -1.35 -14.15
CA ASN A 64 -2.60 0.07 -14.27
C ASN A 64 -1.76 0.70 -15.39
N ASP A 65 -0.46 0.38 -15.47
CA ASP A 65 0.42 0.92 -16.52
C ASP A 65 -0.03 0.54 -17.93
N ASP A 66 -0.41 -0.73 -18.12
CA ASP A 66 -0.87 -1.24 -19.41
C ASP A 66 -2.17 -0.56 -19.88
N ARG A 67 -2.90 0.13 -18.99
CA ARG A 67 -4.25 0.69 -19.22
C ARG A 67 -4.36 2.19 -19.00
N LEU A 68 -3.26 2.90 -18.70
CA LEU A 68 -3.26 4.35 -18.47
C LEU A 68 -3.85 5.19 -19.63
N SER A 69 -3.94 4.60 -20.83
CA SER A 69 -4.46 5.25 -22.04
C SER A 69 -5.87 4.79 -22.42
N ASP A 70 -6.42 3.81 -21.72
CA ASP A 70 -7.75 3.27 -21.99
C ASP A 70 -8.78 4.34 -21.61
N ALA A 71 -9.77 4.58 -22.48
CA ALA A 71 -10.80 5.58 -22.23
C ALA A 71 -11.55 5.26 -20.93
N ASP A 72 -11.79 6.31 -20.12
CA ASP A 72 -12.48 6.23 -18.83
C ASP A 72 -11.78 5.31 -17.80
N PHE A 73 -10.50 4.98 -18.01
CA PHE A 73 -9.76 4.08 -17.11
C PHE A 73 -9.66 4.65 -15.70
N GLN A 74 -9.83 3.77 -14.71
CA GLN A 74 -9.56 4.03 -13.30
C GLN A 74 -8.51 3.05 -12.77
N PRO A 75 -7.45 3.53 -12.10
CA PRO A 75 -6.47 2.66 -11.46
C PRO A 75 -7.15 1.73 -10.48
N ILE A 76 -6.82 0.44 -10.59
CA ILE A 76 -7.24 -0.54 -9.59
C ILE A 76 -6.36 -0.40 -8.36
N VAL A 77 -6.94 -0.70 -7.19
CA VAL A 77 -6.24 -0.70 -5.91
C VAL A 77 -6.18 -2.16 -5.42
N PRO A 78 -4.99 -2.75 -5.16
CA PRO A 78 -4.92 -4.06 -4.53
C PRO A 78 -5.24 -3.98 -3.03
N LEU A 79 -5.43 -5.12 -2.37
CA LEU A 79 -5.61 -5.21 -0.92
C LEU A 79 -4.32 -4.87 -0.14
N GLU A 80 -3.15 -5.06 -0.77
CA GLU A 80 -1.84 -4.91 -0.11
C GLU A 80 -1.51 -3.45 0.30
N PRO A 81 -1.77 -2.39 -0.49
CA PRO A 81 -1.54 -0.99 -0.08
C PRO A 81 -2.28 -0.53 1.17
N PRO A 82 -3.60 -0.73 1.33
CA PRO A 82 -4.27 -0.34 2.57
C PRO A 82 -3.77 -1.18 3.77
N HIS A 83 -3.37 -2.44 3.56
CA HIS A 83 -2.64 -3.25 4.55
C HIS A 83 -1.29 -2.59 4.95
N ASN A 84 -0.44 -2.25 3.98
CA ASN A 84 0.86 -1.62 4.22
C ASN A 84 0.74 -0.29 4.96
N SER A 85 -0.29 0.48 4.61
CA SER A 85 -0.58 1.77 5.24
C SER A 85 -0.93 1.62 6.72
N MET A 86 -1.72 0.60 7.08
CA MET A 86 -2.04 0.31 8.48
C MET A 86 -0.83 -0.18 9.28
N HIS A 87 0.03 -0.99 8.65
CA HIS A 87 1.32 -1.37 9.24
C HIS A 87 2.16 -0.15 9.60
N LEU A 88 2.26 0.83 8.70
CA LEU A 88 3.03 2.05 8.92
C LEU A 88 2.38 2.99 9.96
N ALA A 89 1.06 3.15 9.91
CA ALA A 89 0.29 3.93 10.89
C ALA A 89 0.50 3.40 12.32
N VAL A 90 0.35 2.09 12.53
CA VAL A 90 0.58 1.45 13.85
C VAL A 90 2.06 1.40 14.19
N GLY A 91 2.92 1.26 13.18
CA GLY A 91 4.38 1.19 13.28
C GLY A 91 5.10 2.50 13.59
N GLY A 92 4.36 3.60 13.75
CA GLY A 92 4.88 4.90 14.16
C GLY A 92 5.33 5.81 13.01
N PHE A 93 4.72 5.68 11.82
CA PHE A 93 4.79 6.72 10.80
C PHE A 93 3.62 7.69 10.95
N ASP A 94 3.93 8.98 10.93
CA ASP A 94 2.95 10.06 10.88
C ASP A 94 2.72 10.52 9.44
N LEU A 95 1.60 11.19 9.14
CA LEU A 95 1.38 11.80 7.81
C LEU A 95 2.01 13.20 7.71
N PRO A 96 2.69 13.55 6.60
CA PRO A 96 3.43 14.81 6.49
C PRO A 96 2.50 16.04 6.39
N GLY A 97 3.00 17.18 6.86
CA GLY A 97 2.42 18.52 6.64
C GLY A 97 1.22 18.91 7.51
N LEU A 98 0.84 18.07 8.48
CA LEU A 98 -0.30 18.33 9.37
C LEU A 98 0.03 19.17 10.62
N GLY A 99 1.27 19.64 10.78
CA GLY A 99 1.69 20.50 11.89
C GLY A 99 1.63 19.82 13.26
N ASN A 100 2.78 19.66 13.92
CA ASN A 100 2.89 19.13 15.30
C ASN A 100 2.12 17.81 15.58
N VAL A 101 1.86 17.00 14.57
CA VAL A 101 1.55 15.57 14.67
C VAL A 101 2.78 14.72 14.36
N ASP A 102 3.97 15.29 14.56
CA ASP A 102 5.20 14.54 14.83
C ASP A 102 5.04 13.94 16.24
N GLN A 103 4.02 13.09 16.41
CA GLN A 103 3.57 12.68 17.73
C GLN A 103 4.71 11.91 18.41
N VAL A 104 5.48 11.15 17.62
CA VAL A 104 6.72 10.53 18.06
C VAL A 104 7.75 10.48 16.92
N ALA A 105 8.43 11.60 16.68
CA ALA A 105 9.58 11.64 15.77
C ALA A 105 10.58 10.50 16.09
N GLY A 106 10.85 9.63 15.10
CA GLY A 106 11.74 8.49 15.25
C GLY A 106 11.16 7.27 15.96
N ALA A 107 9.82 7.18 16.12
CA ALA A 107 9.19 5.92 16.48
C ALA A 107 9.54 4.84 15.47
N ASN A 108 9.98 3.69 15.96
CA ASN A 108 10.37 2.51 15.19
C ASN A 108 9.63 1.29 15.75
N GLY A 109 8.30 1.37 15.79
CA GLY A 109 7.47 0.30 16.33
C GLY A 109 7.52 -0.94 15.43
N ASP A 110 7.42 -2.12 16.05
CA ASP A 110 7.55 -3.41 15.37
C ASP A 110 6.63 -3.55 14.15
N MET A 111 5.38 -3.07 14.24
CA MET A 111 4.40 -3.14 13.15
C MET A 111 4.83 -2.45 11.85
N GLY A 112 5.74 -1.48 11.90
CA GLY A 112 6.11 -0.70 10.72
C GLY A 112 7.18 -1.36 9.86
N GLU A 113 7.65 -2.56 10.19
CA GLU A 113 8.67 -3.29 9.46
C GLU A 113 8.36 -4.78 9.44
N ASN A 114 8.59 -5.44 8.31
CA ASN A 114 8.29 -6.87 8.17
C ASN A 114 9.11 -7.77 9.11
N ASP A 115 10.26 -7.31 9.60
CA ASP A 115 11.17 -8.10 10.43
C ASP A 115 10.56 -8.50 11.79
N THR A 116 9.72 -7.64 12.40
CA THR A 116 9.21 -7.86 13.76
C THR A 116 7.71 -7.58 13.94
N ALA A 117 6.99 -7.22 12.87
CA ALA A 117 5.58 -6.83 12.97
C ALA A 117 4.67 -7.82 13.70
N ALA A 118 4.98 -9.13 13.66
CA ALA A 118 4.13 -10.21 14.19
C ALA A 118 3.94 -10.24 15.73
N PHE A 119 4.46 -9.28 16.50
CA PHE A 119 4.47 -9.35 17.97
C PHE A 119 3.19 -8.86 18.73
N ALA A 120 1.97 -8.90 18.13
CA ALA A 120 0.65 -9.04 18.80
C ALA A 120 -0.52 -8.54 17.90
N ILE A 121 -0.67 -7.21 17.78
CA ILE A 121 -1.78 -6.56 17.04
C ILE A 121 -1.82 -6.95 15.56
N PHE A 122 -0.68 -7.42 15.03
CA PHE A 122 -0.54 -8.05 13.73
C PHE A 122 -1.65 -9.04 13.40
N PHE A 123 -1.98 -9.95 14.30
CA PHE A 123 -2.96 -11.00 14.01
C PHE A 123 -4.39 -10.45 13.94
N PHE A 124 -4.71 -9.42 14.72
CA PHE A 124 -6.00 -8.73 14.61
C PHE A 124 -6.08 -7.96 13.29
N HIS A 125 -5.00 -7.30 12.89
CA HIS A 125 -4.91 -6.64 11.60
C HIS A 125 -5.07 -7.63 10.45
N HIS A 126 -4.30 -8.73 10.44
CA HIS A 126 -4.35 -9.75 9.39
C HIS A 126 -5.68 -10.53 9.36
N CYS A 127 -6.36 -10.68 10.50
CA CYS A 127 -7.74 -11.18 10.53
C CYS A 127 -8.73 -10.22 9.82
N PHE A 128 -8.53 -8.90 9.93
CA PHE A 128 -9.30 -7.94 9.15
C PHE A 128 -8.93 -7.99 7.65
N ILE A 129 -7.66 -8.23 7.30
CA ILE A 129 -7.25 -8.44 5.91
C ILE A 129 -7.88 -9.71 5.31
N ASP A 130 -7.93 -10.81 6.07
CA ASP A 130 -8.62 -12.04 5.66
C ASP A 130 -10.13 -11.79 5.48
N PHE A 131 -10.76 -10.99 6.35
CA PHE A 131 -12.13 -10.55 6.17
C PHE A 131 -12.35 -9.77 4.87
N MET A 132 -11.45 -8.83 4.52
CA MET A 132 -11.53 -8.08 3.26
C MET A 132 -11.32 -8.99 2.05
N PHE A 133 -10.41 -9.95 2.12
CA PHE A 133 -10.22 -10.96 1.08
C PHE A 133 -11.47 -11.83 0.90
N TRP A 134 -12.02 -12.36 1.98
CA TRP A 134 -13.26 -13.13 1.94
C TRP A 134 -14.43 -12.33 1.38
N THR A 135 -14.53 -11.05 1.74
CA THR A 135 -15.53 -10.13 1.20
C THR A 135 -15.40 -9.99 -0.32
N TRP A 136 -14.19 -9.77 -0.82
CA TRP A 136 -13.94 -9.73 -2.27
C TRP A 136 -14.32 -11.06 -2.95
N GLN A 137 -13.96 -12.20 -2.36
CA GLN A 137 -14.33 -13.52 -2.89
C GLN A 137 -15.84 -13.73 -2.95
N VAL A 138 -16.59 -13.26 -1.95
CA VAL A 138 -18.06 -13.29 -1.94
C VAL A 138 -18.62 -12.43 -3.07
N GLU A 139 -18.14 -11.20 -3.22
CA GLU A 139 -18.63 -10.24 -4.22
C GLU A 139 -18.29 -10.65 -5.67
N HIS A 140 -17.21 -11.41 -5.86
CA HIS A 140 -16.73 -11.87 -7.18
C HIS A 140 -17.06 -13.34 -7.49
N ASP A 141 -17.81 -14.02 -6.64
CA ASP A 141 -18.12 -15.45 -6.73
C ASP A 141 -16.86 -16.35 -6.85
N GLN A 142 -15.81 -16.02 -6.09
CA GLN A 142 -14.52 -16.71 -6.08
C GLN A 142 -14.22 -17.41 -4.73
N ARG A 143 -15.26 -17.91 -4.08
CA ARG A 143 -15.14 -18.59 -2.76
C ARG A 143 -14.59 -20.00 -2.85
N ASP A 144 -14.76 -20.66 -4.00
CA ASP A 144 -14.38 -22.07 -4.18
C ASP A 144 -13.15 -22.25 -5.07
N SER A 145 -12.80 -21.24 -5.86
CA SER A 145 -11.63 -21.26 -6.74
C SER A 145 -11.15 -19.84 -7.05
N LEU A 146 -9.83 -19.69 -7.20
CA LEU A 146 -9.19 -18.47 -7.65
C LEU A 146 -8.48 -18.73 -8.97
N ALA A 147 -8.15 -17.66 -9.70
CA ALA A 147 -7.34 -17.74 -10.91
C ALA A 147 -6.17 -16.75 -10.84
N ILE A 148 -4.99 -17.24 -11.21
CA ILE A 148 -3.78 -16.42 -11.37
C ILE A 148 -3.47 -16.30 -12.87
N ILE A 149 -3.24 -15.08 -13.35
CA ILE A 149 -2.75 -14.83 -14.70
C ILE A 149 -1.31 -15.34 -14.76
N GLN A 150 -1.11 -16.43 -15.51
CA GLN A 150 0.19 -17.09 -15.61
C GLN A 150 1.24 -16.15 -16.21
N GLY A 151 2.41 -16.08 -15.57
CA GLY A 151 3.51 -15.25 -16.02
C GLY A 151 3.34 -13.75 -15.78
N TYR A 152 2.30 -13.32 -15.06
CA TYR A 152 2.04 -11.92 -14.80
C TYR A 152 2.97 -11.37 -13.70
N PRO A 153 3.42 -10.11 -13.74
CA PRO A 153 4.20 -9.53 -12.64
C PRO A 153 3.48 -9.67 -11.30
N GLY A 154 4.22 -10.00 -10.24
CA GLY A 154 3.68 -10.40 -8.95
C GLY A 154 3.52 -11.92 -8.79
N THR A 155 3.75 -12.69 -9.85
CA THR A 155 3.69 -14.16 -9.84
C THR A 155 5.08 -14.82 -9.93
N ASN A 156 6.17 -14.07 -9.85
CA ASN A 156 7.52 -14.64 -9.80
C ASN A 156 8.17 -14.44 -8.43
N SER A 157 8.87 -15.47 -7.96
CA SER A 157 9.66 -15.42 -6.72
C SER A 157 10.68 -14.29 -6.63
N VAL A 158 11.14 -13.69 -7.74
CA VAL A 158 12.05 -12.53 -7.70
C VAL A 158 11.33 -11.19 -7.65
N ASP A 159 10.00 -11.18 -7.73
CA ASP A 159 9.21 -9.95 -7.64
C ASP A 159 9.20 -9.41 -6.21
N SER A 160 9.08 -8.08 -6.10
CA SER A 160 9.00 -7.35 -4.83
C SER A 160 10.07 -7.80 -3.82
N GLN A 161 9.71 -8.50 -2.73
CA GLN A 161 10.65 -8.87 -1.67
C GLN A 161 11.71 -9.91 -2.06
N GLY A 162 11.55 -10.56 -3.21
CA GLY A 162 12.43 -11.64 -3.65
C GLY A 162 12.10 -12.99 -3.00
N PRO A 163 12.88 -14.04 -3.30
CA PRO A 163 12.50 -15.41 -2.95
C PRO A 163 12.56 -15.66 -1.45
N THR A 164 11.54 -16.34 -0.93
CA THR A 164 11.47 -16.81 0.45
C THR A 164 12.39 -18.01 0.68
N PRO A 165 12.74 -18.34 1.95
CA PRO A 165 13.59 -19.49 2.25
C PRO A 165 13.04 -20.79 1.63
N GLY A 166 13.88 -21.50 0.87
CA GLY A 166 13.51 -22.75 0.20
C GLY A 166 12.91 -22.60 -1.20
N VAL A 167 12.57 -21.37 -1.63
CA VAL A 167 12.10 -21.09 -2.99
C VAL A 167 13.27 -20.61 -3.85
N ALA A 168 13.47 -21.25 -5.01
CA ALA A 168 14.50 -20.81 -5.95
C ALA A 168 14.08 -19.50 -6.65
N GLY A 169 15.04 -18.60 -6.89
CA GLY A 169 14.78 -17.40 -7.70
C GLY A 169 14.35 -17.75 -9.13
N GLY A 170 13.42 -17.00 -9.69
CA GLY A 170 12.84 -17.22 -11.02
C GLY A 170 11.66 -18.19 -11.04
N THR A 171 11.29 -18.77 -9.90
CA THR A 171 10.15 -19.70 -9.79
C THR A 171 8.82 -18.96 -9.97
N TRP A 172 7.95 -19.48 -10.84
CA TRP A 172 6.58 -19.00 -10.96
C TRP A 172 5.73 -19.51 -9.80
N LEU A 173 5.10 -18.57 -9.10
CA LEU A 173 4.20 -18.79 -7.97
C LEU A 173 2.78 -19.00 -8.48
N THR A 174 2.13 -20.05 -7.99
CA THR A 174 0.78 -20.47 -8.40
C THR A 174 -0.02 -20.88 -7.17
N LEU A 175 -1.30 -21.28 -7.36
CA LEU A 175 -2.12 -21.78 -6.26
C LEU A 175 -1.63 -23.11 -5.66
N ASP A 176 -0.71 -23.80 -6.35
CA ASP A 176 -0.05 -25.03 -5.90
C ASP A 176 1.31 -24.77 -5.23
N SER A 177 1.76 -23.52 -5.17
CA SER A 177 3.00 -23.17 -4.49
C SER A 177 2.89 -23.44 -2.98
N PRO A 178 3.92 -24.04 -2.35
CA PRO A 178 3.96 -24.26 -0.91
C PRO A 178 3.81 -22.96 -0.11
N LEU A 179 2.86 -22.92 0.83
CA LEU A 179 2.74 -21.87 1.84
C LEU A 179 3.54 -22.25 3.09
N ASP A 180 4.85 -22.38 2.95
CA ASP A 180 5.73 -22.74 4.07
C ASP A 180 5.73 -21.67 5.17
N PRO A 181 5.83 -22.06 6.46
CA PRO A 181 6.05 -23.43 6.95
C PRO A 181 4.76 -24.20 7.27
N PHE A 182 3.58 -23.69 6.89
CA PHE A 182 2.29 -24.25 7.29
C PHE A 182 2.07 -25.62 6.63
N LYS A 183 1.58 -26.59 7.41
CA LYS A 183 1.37 -27.96 6.96
C LYS A 183 -0.10 -28.24 6.69
N SER A 184 -0.36 -29.10 5.71
CA SER A 184 -1.73 -29.51 5.39
C SER A 184 -2.36 -30.21 6.58
N LEU A 185 -3.63 -29.92 6.85
CA LEU A 185 -4.42 -30.60 7.88
C LEU A 185 -4.63 -32.08 7.55
N ASN A 186 -4.65 -32.43 6.27
CA ASN A 186 -4.87 -33.80 5.78
C ASN A 186 -3.56 -34.59 5.67
N ASP A 187 -2.43 -33.91 5.48
CA ASP A 187 -1.09 -34.52 5.39
C ASP A 187 -0.03 -33.58 6.02
N PRO A 188 0.34 -33.80 7.30
CA PRO A 188 1.32 -32.97 8.01
C PRO A 188 2.73 -32.99 7.39
N THR A 189 3.02 -33.91 6.47
CA THR A 189 4.32 -33.98 5.79
C THR A 189 4.42 -33.01 4.61
N ARG A 190 3.27 -32.54 4.11
CA ARG A 190 3.16 -31.61 2.98
C ARG A 190 2.90 -30.20 3.46
N ALA A 191 3.46 -29.21 2.77
CA ALA A 191 3.07 -27.82 2.95
C ALA A 191 1.64 -27.61 2.47
N ILE A 192 0.86 -26.78 3.17
CA ILE A 192 -0.44 -26.34 2.68
C ILE A 192 -0.25 -25.46 1.43
N THR A 193 -1.22 -25.46 0.51
CA THR A 193 -1.21 -24.60 -0.68
C THR A 193 -2.43 -23.66 -0.67
N SER A 194 -2.42 -22.63 -1.52
CA SER A 194 -3.56 -21.71 -1.62
C SER A 194 -4.86 -22.45 -1.97
N ASN A 195 -4.79 -23.49 -2.80
CA ASN A 195 -5.94 -24.33 -3.16
C ASN A 195 -6.67 -24.95 -1.95
N GLU A 196 -5.98 -25.18 -0.83
CA GLU A 196 -6.59 -25.76 0.36
C GLU A 196 -7.27 -24.73 1.28
N VAL A 197 -6.98 -23.44 1.08
CA VAL A 197 -7.44 -22.35 1.95
C VAL A 197 -8.31 -21.32 1.24
N VAL A 198 -8.64 -21.53 -0.06
CA VAL A 198 -9.53 -20.62 -0.81
C VAL A 198 -10.89 -20.45 -0.12
N ASN A 199 -11.49 -21.56 0.31
CA ASN A 199 -12.77 -21.53 1.00
C ASN A 199 -12.57 -21.63 2.51
N ILE A 200 -12.62 -20.49 3.22
CA ILE A 200 -12.39 -20.43 4.67
C ILE A 200 -13.45 -21.21 5.47
N VAL A 201 -14.63 -21.48 4.90
CA VAL A 201 -15.65 -22.32 5.56
C VAL A 201 -15.14 -23.75 5.76
N ASN A 202 -14.30 -24.24 4.84
CA ASN A 202 -13.63 -25.54 4.99
C ASN A 202 -12.59 -25.55 6.11
N LEU A 203 -12.15 -24.37 6.57
CA LEU A 203 -11.27 -24.20 7.73
C LEU A 203 -12.05 -24.07 9.04
N GLY A 204 -13.39 -24.11 8.99
CA GLY A 204 -14.25 -24.11 10.17
C GLY A 204 -14.62 -22.72 10.70
N TYR A 205 -14.39 -21.65 9.93
CA TYR A 205 -14.81 -20.30 10.29
C TYR A 205 -15.41 -19.54 9.10
N THR A 206 -16.10 -18.44 9.40
CA THR A 206 -16.60 -17.50 8.41
C THR A 206 -16.78 -16.14 9.06
N TYR A 207 -16.92 -15.10 8.25
CA TYR A 207 -17.22 -13.76 8.72
C TYR A 207 -18.69 -13.41 8.51
N ILE A 208 -19.26 -12.66 9.46
CA ILE A 208 -20.58 -12.07 9.28
C ILE A 208 -20.43 -10.89 8.32
N HIS A 209 -20.99 -11.03 7.13
CA HIS A 209 -21.04 -9.95 6.15
C HIS A 209 -22.21 -9.01 6.51
N SER A 210 -21.92 -7.91 7.18
CA SER A 210 -22.92 -6.89 7.52
C SER A 210 -22.82 -5.72 6.56
N THR A 211 -23.78 -5.63 5.62
CA THR A 211 -24.00 -4.54 4.64
C THR A 211 -22.80 -4.19 3.76
N PRO A 212 -22.97 -4.11 2.42
CA PRO A 212 -21.89 -3.67 1.55
C PRO A 212 -21.40 -2.30 2.00
N LEU A 213 -20.07 -2.13 2.04
CA LEU A 213 -19.48 -0.82 2.25
C LEU A 213 -20.10 0.12 1.20
N GLU A 214 -20.63 1.28 1.63
CA GLU A 214 -21.18 2.24 0.67
C GLU A 214 -20.07 2.63 -0.32
N ASN A 215 -20.24 2.16 -1.56
CA ASN A 215 -19.41 2.54 -2.69
C ASN A 215 -19.89 3.90 -3.18
N PHE A 216 -18.99 4.87 -3.15
CA PHE A 216 -19.22 6.13 -3.82
C PHE A 216 -18.89 5.93 -5.30
N PRO A 217 -19.75 6.35 -6.24
CA PRO A 217 -19.43 6.26 -7.65
C PRO A 217 -18.12 7.02 -7.91
N SER A 218 -17.08 6.26 -8.30
CA SER A 218 -15.83 6.85 -8.78
C SER A 218 -16.07 7.39 -10.20
N GLN A 219 -15.58 8.59 -10.45
CA GLN A 219 -15.64 9.26 -11.75
C GLN A 219 -14.21 9.36 -12.26
N PRO A 220 -13.96 9.11 -13.56
CA PRO A 220 -12.63 9.21 -14.08
C PRO A 220 -11.99 10.58 -13.82
N GLY A 221 -10.89 10.57 -13.07
CA GLY A 221 -10.08 11.75 -12.76
C GLY A 221 -8.65 11.59 -13.26
N PRO A 222 -7.85 12.67 -13.29
CA PRO A 222 -6.43 12.62 -13.61
C PRO A 222 -5.69 11.60 -12.74
N ILE A 223 -4.64 11.00 -13.27
CA ILE A 223 -3.83 10.01 -12.54
C ILE A 223 -2.42 10.56 -12.40
N LEU A 224 -1.90 10.63 -11.17
CA LEU A 224 -0.48 10.87 -10.94
C LEU A 224 0.23 9.53 -10.89
N VAL A 225 1.23 9.37 -11.74
CA VAL A 225 2.15 8.23 -11.72
C VAL A 225 3.42 8.69 -11.03
N VAL A 226 3.75 8.04 -9.92
CA VAL A 226 5.01 8.22 -9.20
C VAL A 226 5.90 7.02 -9.49
N ASP A 227 7.13 7.27 -9.92
CA ASP A 227 8.11 6.27 -10.32
C ASP A 227 9.54 6.68 -9.91
N ASP A 228 10.53 5.86 -10.30
CA ASP A 228 11.96 6.05 -9.97
C ASP A 228 12.29 6.05 -8.47
N ILE A 229 11.51 5.31 -7.66
CA ILE A 229 11.79 5.12 -6.23
C ILE A 229 12.47 3.78 -6.01
N ASP A 230 13.75 3.81 -5.61
CA ASP A 230 14.52 2.60 -5.29
C ASP A 230 14.51 2.32 -3.79
N ARG A 231 13.81 1.26 -3.38
CA ARG A 231 13.71 0.86 -1.97
C ARG A 231 15.05 0.48 -1.34
N SER A 232 16.08 0.11 -2.12
CA SER A 232 17.41 -0.22 -1.57
C SER A 232 18.18 1.00 -1.07
N THR A 233 17.82 2.18 -1.56
CA THR A 233 18.41 3.45 -1.11
C THR A 233 17.85 3.93 0.22
N HIS A 234 16.83 3.23 0.74
CA HIS A 234 16.17 3.52 2.00
C HIS A 234 16.29 2.33 2.96
N SER A 235 16.48 2.63 4.25
CA SER A 235 16.52 1.61 5.30
C SER A 235 15.17 1.57 6.00
N GLY A 236 14.54 0.40 5.99
CA GLY A 236 13.18 0.21 6.50
C GLY A 236 12.10 0.74 5.57
N SER A 237 10.88 0.76 6.08
CA SER A 237 9.69 1.26 5.41
C SER A 237 9.75 2.78 5.20
N PHE A 238 8.91 3.27 4.29
CA PHE A 238 8.76 4.69 4.04
C PHE A 238 7.40 5.05 3.43
N VAL A 239 7.05 6.33 3.50
CA VAL A 239 5.81 6.88 2.93
C VAL A 239 6.17 7.83 1.81
N ASN A 240 5.56 7.61 0.65
CA ASN A 240 5.54 8.56 -0.45
C ASN A 240 4.32 9.45 -0.25
N SER A 241 4.52 10.76 -0.17
CA SER A 241 3.42 11.72 -0.15
C SER A 241 3.49 12.62 -1.37
N VAL A 242 2.36 12.81 -2.04
CA VAL A 242 2.27 13.60 -3.25
C VAL A 242 1.52 14.87 -2.97
N TRP A 243 2.16 16.00 -3.24
CA TRP A 243 1.67 17.33 -2.95
C TRP A 243 1.39 18.07 -4.25
N ALA A 244 0.25 18.72 -4.34
CA ALA A 244 -0.08 19.69 -5.38
C ALA A 244 0.15 21.09 -4.84
N LYS A 245 0.82 21.92 -5.62
CA LYS A 245 1.10 23.31 -5.32
C LYS A 245 0.44 24.23 -6.33
N SER A 246 -0.40 25.12 -5.84
CA SER A 246 -1.03 26.15 -6.67
C SER A 246 -0.06 27.29 -6.95
N LYS A 247 -0.33 28.07 -8.02
CA LYS A 247 0.43 29.28 -8.35
C LYS A 247 0.47 30.31 -7.21
N ASN A 248 -0.49 30.24 -6.28
CA ASN A 248 -0.61 31.14 -5.14
C ASN A 248 0.20 30.65 -3.92
N GLY A 249 0.89 29.50 -4.04
CA GLY A 249 1.72 28.92 -2.99
C GLY A 249 0.96 28.05 -1.99
N GLU A 250 -0.32 27.78 -2.21
CA GLU A 250 -1.10 26.82 -1.42
C GLU A 250 -0.67 25.40 -1.78
N GLU A 251 -0.36 24.58 -0.77
CA GLU A 251 0.06 23.20 -0.91
C GLU A 251 -1.00 22.25 -0.34
N ILE A 252 -1.38 21.24 -1.13
CA ILE A 252 -2.44 20.28 -0.79
C ILE A 252 -1.86 18.88 -0.96
N LEU A 253 -2.06 18.01 0.04
CA LEU A 253 -1.75 16.59 -0.06
C LEU A 253 -2.77 15.91 -0.98
N VAL A 254 -2.30 15.34 -2.09
CA VAL A 254 -3.12 14.67 -3.12
C VAL A 254 -3.27 13.18 -2.83
N GLY A 255 -2.25 12.55 -2.26
CA GLY A 255 -2.29 11.13 -1.92
C GLY A 255 -1.01 10.66 -1.25
N THR A 256 -1.08 9.45 -0.70
CA THR A 256 0.06 8.78 -0.10
C THR A 256 0.17 7.34 -0.58
N GLU A 257 1.39 6.82 -0.60
CA GLU A 257 1.66 5.40 -0.82
C GLU A 257 2.63 4.90 0.26
N ALA A 258 2.22 3.86 0.98
CA ALA A 258 2.98 3.26 2.06
C ALA A 258 3.77 2.06 1.54
N VAL A 259 5.10 2.14 1.65
CA VAL A 259 6.00 1.06 1.25
C VAL A 259 6.44 0.33 2.51
N LEU A 260 5.80 -0.82 2.77
CA LEU A 260 6.20 -1.72 3.84
C LEU A 260 7.42 -2.52 3.41
N SER A 261 8.52 -2.37 4.14
CA SER A 261 9.82 -2.91 3.78
C SER A 261 10.48 -3.62 4.97
N ARG A 262 11.80 -3.85 4.85
CA ARG A 262 12.68 -4.44 5.86
C ARG A 262 13.85 -3.51 6.13
N TRP A 263 14.46 -3.60 7.30
CA TRP A 263 15.57 -2.70 7.68
C TRP A 263 16.79 -2.78 6.75
N HIS A 264 17.08 -3.97 6.21
CA HIS A 264 18.30 -4.29 5.48
C HIS A 264 18.06 -4.90 4.09
N VAL A 265 17.47 -4.12 3.18
CA VAL A 265 17.27 -4.56 1.79
C VAL A 265 18.60 -4.70 1.04
N SER A 266 19.54 -3.77 1.24
CA SER A 266 20.82 -3.74 0.51
C SER A 266 21.77 -4.89 0.84
N GLY A 267 21.64 -5.51 2.02
CA GLY A 267 22.43 -6.69 2.43
C GLY A 267 21.80 -8.02 2.06
N CYS A 268 20.54 -8.02 1.61
CA CYS A 268 19.83 -9.23 1.25
C CYS A 268 20.05 -9.53 -0.25
N GLN A 269 20.93 -10.49 -0.55
CA GLN A 269 21.27 -10.87 -1.93
C GLN A 269 20.04 -11.28 -2.76
N ASN A 270 19.01 -11.81 -2.10
CA ASN A 270 17.73 -12.19 -2.72
C ASN A 270 16.79 -10.99 -2.94
N CYS A 271 16.95 -9.91 -2.18
CA CYS A 271 16.06 -8.76 -2.18
C CYS A 271 16.53 -7.61 -3.10
N GLN A 272 17.71 -7.74 -3.74
CA GLN A 272 18.28 -6.73 -4.63
C GLN A 272 17.66 -6.71 -6.04
N ASN A 273 16.83 -7.70 -6.38
CA ASN A 273 16.11 -7.73 -7.65
C ASN A 273 14.76 -7.02 -7.49
N HIS A 274 14.39 -6.17 -8.46
CA HIS A 274 13.10 -5.45 -8.53
C HIS A 274 12.79 -4.57 -7.30
N LEU A 275 13.61 -3.53 -7.11
CA LEU A 275 13.56 -2.58 -6.00
C LEU A 275 12.68 -1.35 -6.24
N GLU A 276 12.11 -1.25 -7.44
CA GLU A 276 11.40 -0.06 -7.89
C GLU A 276 9.98 -0.02 -7.34
N VAL A 277 9.61 1.09 -6.72
CA VAL A 277 8.25 1.33 -6.21
C VAL A 277 7.57 2.33 -7.13
N TRP A 278 6.43 1.94 -7.69
CA TRP A 278 5.54 2.86 -8.41
C TRP A 278 4.21 3.02 -7.66
N ALA A 279 3.57 4.16 -7.86
CA ALA A 279 2.24 4.43 -7.33
C ALA A 279 1.38 5.13 -8.38
N HIS A 280 0.13 4.67 -8.52
CA HIS A 280 -0.91 5.33 -9.31
C HIS A 280 -1.87 6.00 -8.33
N ILE A 281 -1.86 7.33 -8.27
CA ILE A 281 -2.71 8.11 -7.38
C ILE A 281 -3.85 8.71 -8.22
N PRO A 282 -5.06 8.13 -8.18
CA PRO A 282 -6.22 8.71 -8.85
C PRO A 282 -6.65 9.98 -8.13
N MET A 283 -6.71 11.09 -8.88
CA MET A 283 -7.16 12.39 -8.40
C MET A 283 -8.67 12.53 -8.66
N GLU A 284 -9.44 11.71 -7.97
CA GLU A 284 -10.89 11.68 -8.16
C GLU A 284 -11.50 13.08 -7.95
N ARG A 285 -12.40 13.47 -8.86
CA ARG A 285 -13.11 14.76 -8.86
C ARG A 285 -12.25 15.98 -9.17
N TRP A 286 -10.99 15.81 -9.57
CA TRP A 286 -10.23 16.87 -10.22
C TRP A 286 -10.56 16.90 -11.71
N SER A 287 -10.73 18.10 -12.27
CA SER A 287 -10.76 18.27 -13.71
C SER A 287 -9.35 18.20 -14.29
N LYS A 288 -9.25 17.86 -15.58
CA LYS A 288 -8.01 17.93 -16.34
C LYS A 288 -7.34 19.31 -16.22
N GLU A 289 -8.12 20.37 -16.41
CA GLU A 289 -7.64 21.76 -16.32
C GLU A 289 -7.13 22.11 -14.92
N GLN A 290 -7.79 21.64 -13.85
CA GLN A 290 -7.33 21.86 -12.48
C GLN A 290 -5.98 21.20 -12.24
N ALA A 291 -5.82 19.94 -12.65
CA ALA A 291 -4.57 19.21 -12.46
C ALA A 291 -3.42 19.79 -13.29
N GLU A 292 -3.66 20.20 -14.54
CA GLU A 292 -2.66 20.81 -15.43
C GLU A 292 -2.17 22.19 -14.94
N ASN A 293 -2.92 22.84 -14.05
CA ASN A 293 -2.55 24.13 -13.46
C ASN A 293 -1.77 24.02 -12.13
N MET A 294 -1.53 22.81 -11.63
CA MET A 294 -0.75 22.57 -10.42
C MET A 294 0.67 22.13 -10.74
N GLU A 295 1.58 22.42 -9.81
CA GLU A 295 2.90 21.78 -9.74
C GLU A 295 2.82 20.62 -8.75
N PHE A 296 3.39 19.46 -9.09
CA PHE A 296 3.36 18.29 -8.21
C PHE A 296 4.75 17.96 -7.66
N GLU A 297 4.80 17.60 -6.39
CA GLU A 297 6.02 17.21 -5.68
C GLU A 297 5.81 15.89 -4.93
N VAL A 298 6.79 14.99 -5.01
CA VAL A 298 6.85 13.79 -4.17
C VAL A 298 7.78 14.04 -2.99
N ARG A 299 7.27 13.86 -1.77
CA ARG A 299 8.05 13.95 -0.53
C ARG A 299 8.13 12.57 0.11
N LEU A 300 9.36 12.13 0.37
CA LEU A 300 9.68 10.85 1.00
C LEU A 300 9.83 11.02 2.52
N GLN A 301 9.06 10.26 3.28
CA GLN A 301 9.20 10.15 4.73
C GLN A 301 9.79 8.79 5.07
N THR A 302 11.00 8.81 5.63
CA THR A 302 11.78 7.61 5.94
C THR A 302 12.11 7.58 7.44
N ARG A 303 12.48 6.41 7.98
CA ARG A 303 12.85 6.24 9.40
C ARG A 303 14.04 7.09 9.84
N LYS A 304 14.94 7.45 8.92
CA LYS A 304 16.07 8.35 9.15
C LYS A 304 15.84 9.61 8.32
N PRO A 305 15.75 10.80 8.92
CA PRO A 305 15.72 12.03 8.14
C PRO A 305 16.90 12.02 7.16
N ILE A 306 16.62 12.20 5.87
CA ILE A 306 17.67 12.40 4.88
C ILE A 306 18.36 13.72 5.26
N ARG A 307 19.49 13.65 5.96
CA ARG A 307 20.37 14.82 6.09
C ARG A 307 20.76 15.23 4.67
N GLY A 308 20.30 16.40 4.24
CA GLY A 308 20.65 16.96 2.93
C GLY A 308 19.50 17.60 2.14
N ILE A 309 18.27 17.60 2.65
CA ILE A 309 17.18 18.39 2.04
C ILE A 309 16.81 19.51 3.03
N GLY A 310 17.66 20.54 3.10
CA GLY A 310 17.33 21.79 3.82
C GLY A 310 18.35 22.34 4.84
N GLY A 311 19.60 21.88 4.89
CA GLY A 311 20.58 22.48 5.81
C GLY A 311 22.04 22.12 5.52
N ALA A 312 22.79 23.13 5.09
CA ALA A 312 24.25 23.33 5.11
C ALA A 312 25.24 22.28 4.56
N ASP A 313 24.87 21.02 4.30
CA ASP A 313 25.75 20.05 3.63
C ASP A 313 25.05 19.47 2.39
N GLY A 314 25.75 19.53 1.25
CA GLY A 314 25.22 19.19 -0.07
C GLY A 314 24.67 17.76 -0.20
N PRO A 315 23.91 17.48 -1.29
CA PRO A 315 23.26 16.19 -1.49
C PRO A 315 24.28 15.05 -1.49
N ARG A 316 23.96 13.93 -0.84
CA ARG A 316 24.66 12.66 -1.08
C ARG A 316 24.56 12.37 -2.58
N GLN A 317 25.72 12.35 -3.25
CA GLN A 317 25.80 11.99 -4.67
C GLN A 317 25.13 10.63 -4.90
N GLY A 318 24.14 10.58 -5.80
CA GLY A 318 23.61 9.33 -6.34
C GLY A 318 22.17 8.93 -5.98
N VAL A 319 21.47 9.64 -5.09
CA VAL A 319 20.02 9.36 -4.87
C VAL A 319 19.21 10.02 -5.98
N LYS A 320 18.64 9.21 -6.87
CA LYS A 320 17.72 9.67 -7.92
C LYS A 320 16.48 10.25 -7.22
N LYS A 321 16.03 11.43 -7.65
CA LYS A 321 14.77 12.00 -7.14
C LYS A 321 13.61 11.20 -7.74
N PRO A 322 12.55 10.92 -6.96
CA PRO A 322 11.32 10.37 -7.51
C PRO A 322 10.83 11.23 -8.66
N THR A 323 10.30 10.59 -9.70
CA THR A 323 9.64 11.26 -10.80
C THR A 323 8.14 11.22 -10.62
N ILE A 324 7.47 12.24 -11.15
CA ILE A 324 6.02 12.35 -11.12
C ILE A 324 5.52 12.76 -12.49
N ARG A 325 4.49 12.05 -12.97
CA ARG A 325 3.89 12.30 -14.27
C ARG A 325 2.38 12.36 -14.14
N LEU A 326 1.82 13.48 -14.60
CA LEU A 326 0.38 13.64 -14.73
C LEU A 326 -0.12 12.92 -16.00
N CYS A 327 -1.10 12.04 -15.84
CA CYS A 327 -1.76 11.31 -16.92
C CYS A 327 -3.22 11.75 -17.01
N THR A 328 -3.60 12.24 -18.19
CA THR A 328 -4.96 12.73 -18.51
C THR A 328 -5.43 12.25 -19.88
N ALA A 329 -4.75 11.25 -20.46
CA ALA A 329 -5.05 10.75 -21.80
C ALA A 329 -6.32 9.89 -21.86
N HIS A 330 -6.70 9.29 -20.74
CA HIS A 330 -7.92 8.50 -20.55
C HIS A 330 -9.19 9.34 -20.34
N LEU A 331 -9.03 10.66 -20.13
CA LEU A 331 -10.12 11.62 -19.82
C LEU A 331 -10.71 12.29 -21.05
#